data_AF-A0A6G3SAL5-F1
#
_entry.id   AF-A0A6G3SAL5-F1
#
_cell.length_a   1.000
_cell.length_b   1.000
_cell.length_c   1.000
_cell.angle_alpha   90.00
_cell.angle_beta   90.00
_cell.angle_gamma   90.00
#
_symmetry.space_group_name_H-M   'P 1'
#
loop_
_entity.id
_entity.type
_entity.pdbx_description
1 polymer ?
#
loop_
_entity_poly.entity_id
_entity_poly.type
_entity_poly.pdbx_seq_one_letter_code
_entity_poly.pdbx_strand_id
1 'polypeptide(L)' 'MAPALQATARGALHLGPGPCVCGDSTLADRPDGTVVRHGDTVAKAHAPDT' A
#
# COMPACT_ATOMS: atom_id res chain seq x y z
N MET A 1 8.87 1.20 -4.66
CA MET A 1 7.86 0.18 -4.32
C MET A 1 6.72 0.76 -3.47
N ALA A 2 6.98 1.40 -2.34
CA ALA A 2 5.93 1.91 -1.42
C ALA A 2 4.79 2.74 -2.07
N PRO A 3 5.03 3.71 -2.98
CA PRO A 3 3.95 4.51 -3.56
C PRO A 3 2.98 3.69 -4.44
N ALA A 4 3.48 2.69 -5.16
CA ALA A 4 2.64 1.79 -5.94
C ALA A 4 1.76 0.92 -5.04
N LEU A 5 2.32 0.47 -3.92
CA LEU A 5 1.61 -0.30 -2.91
C LEU A 5 0.49 0.49 -2.24
N GLN A 6 0.75 1.77 -1.93
CA GLN A 6 -0.25 2.68 -1.40
C GLN A 6 -1.39 2.90 -2.41
N ALA A 7 -1.05 3.07 -3.69
CA ALA A 7 -2.06 3.18 -4.75
C ALA A 7 -2.93 1.91 -4.88
N THR A 8 -2.32 0.72 -4.80
CA THR A 8 -3.07 -0.55 -4.80
C THR A 8 -4.00 -0.66 -3.60
N ALA A 9 -3.51 -0.37 -2.39
CA ALA A 9 -4.32 -0.42 -1.17
C ALA A 9 -5.50 0.57 -1.24
N ARG A 10 -5.26 1.77 -1.78
CA ARG A 10 -6.30 2.78 -2.00
C ARG A 10 -7.33 2.31 -3.03
N GLY A 11 -6.89 1.75 -4.17
CA GLY A 11 -7.80 1.26 -5.21
C GLY A 11 -8.67 0.07 -4.76
N ALA A 12 -8.20 -0.73 -3.81
CA ALA A 12 -8.98 -1.83 -3.23
C ALA A 12 -10.15 -1.34 -2.35
N LEU A 13 -10.02 -0.16 -1.72
CA LEU A 13 -11.00 0.39 -0.78
C LEU A 13 -11.89 1.48 -1.39
N HIS A 14 -11.40 2.18 -2.41
CA HIS A 14 -12.09 3.31 -3.02
C HIS A 14 -12.39 3.04 -4.49
N LEU A 15 -13.66 2.80 -4.81
CA LEU A 15 -14.14 2.56 -6.18
C LEU A 15 -14.34 3.86 -6.99
N GLY A 16 -14.23 5.03 -6.36
CA GLY A 16 -14.54 6.32 -6.97
C GLY A 16 -13.44 7.36 -6.76
N PRO A 17 -13.36 8.37 -7.63
CA PRO A 17 -12.47 9.50 -7.45
C PRO A 17 -12.99 10.36 -6.29
N GLY A 18 -12.24 10.42 -5.20
CA GLY A 18 -12.57 11.23 -4.03
C GLY A 18 -11.35 11.44 -3.13
N PRO A 19 -11.34 12.52 -2.33
CA PRO A 19 -10.31 12.72 -1.33
C PRO A 19 -10.35 11.57 -0.32
N CYS A 20 -9.17 11.03 0.01
CA CYS A 20 -9.05 9.94 0.95
C CYS A 20 -8.57 10.48 2.31
N VAL A 21 -9.24 10.05 3.40
CA VAL A 21 -8.92 10.45 4.79
C VAL A 21 -8.24 9.34 5.59
N CYS A 22 -8.07 8.15 5.03
CA CYS A 22 -7.64 6.93 5.75
C CYS A 22 -6.19 6.98 6.27
N GLY A 23 -5.36 7.88 5.75
CA GLY A 23 -3.92 7.93 6.02
C GLY A 23 -3.16 6.72 5.48
N ASP A 24 -1.89 6.93 5.17
CA ASP A 24 -0.98 5.88 4.72
C ASP A 24 0.16 5.71 5.70
N SER A 25 0.52 4.46 6.02
CA SER A 25 1.69 4.16 6.86
C SER A 25 2.48 3.00 6.28
N THR A 26 3.79 3.17 6.20
CA THR A 26 4.71 2.08 5.87
C THR A 26 4.92 1.25 7.12
N LEU A 27 4.60 -0.04 7.07
CA LEU A 27 4.80 -0.98 8.18
C LEU A 27 6.16 -1.67 8.09
N ALA A 28 6.62 -1.96 6.88
CA ALA A 28 7.94 -2.53 6.63
C ALA A 28 8.46 -2.07 5.27
N ASP A 29 9.73 -1.67 5.21
CA ASP A 29 10.46 -1.46 3.97
C ASP A 29 11.83 -2.09 4.13
N ARG A 30 12.00 -3.25 3.50
CA ARG A 30 13.18 -4.11 3.67
C ARG A 30 13.61 -4.67 2.31
N PRO A 31 14.84 -5.18 2.18
CA PRO A 31 15.33 -5.74 0.92
C PRO A 31 14.47 -6.88 0.38
N ASP A 32 13.82 -7.66 1.25
CA ASP A 32 12.93 -8.77 0.91
C ASP A 32 11.53 -8.33 0.44
N GLY A 33 11.15 -7.07 0.68
CA GLY A 33 9.86 -6.54 0.27
C GLY A 33 9.36 -5.35 1.09
N THR A 34 8.23 -4.82 0.65
CA THR A 34 7.57 -3.65 1.24
C THR A 34 6.15 -4.02 1.69
N VAL A 35 5.74 -3.50 2.85
CA VAL A 35 4.38 -3.63 3.39
C VAL A 35 3.86 -2.25 3.79
N VAL A 36 2.67 -1.89 3.32
CA VAL A 36 1.99 -0.63 3.67
C VAL A 36 0.61 -0.90 4.21
N ARG A 37 0.10 0.03 5.03
CA ARG A 37 -1.27 0.05 5.52
C ARG A 37 -1.97 1.32 5.01
N HIS A 38 -3.20 1.13 4.57
CA HIS A 38 -4.15 2.17 4.18
C HIS A 38 -5.50 1.90 4.85
N GLY A 39 -5.91 2.73 5.81
CA GLY A 39 -7.07 2.42 6.65
C GLY A 39 -6.90 1.05 7.32
N ASP A 40 -7.84 0.13 7.09
CA ASP A 40 -7.77 -1.24 7.62
C ASP A 40 -7.21 -2.27 6.62
N THR A 41 -6.78 -1.83 5.44
CA THR A 41 -6.15 -2.70 4.43
C THR A 41 -4.64 -2.66 4.50
N VAL A 42 -4.02 -3.82 4.29
CA VAL A 42 -2.56 -3.98 4.18
C VAL A 42 -2.22 -4.52 2.80
N ALA A 43 -1.26 -3.88 2.13
CA ALA A 43 -0.72 -4.33 0.85
C ALA A 43 0.75 -4.72 1.01
N LYS A 44 1.16 -5.76 0.28
CA LYS A 44 2.53 -6.30 0.28
C LYS A 44 3.06 -6.43 -1.14
N ALA A 45 4.30 -6.02 -1.37
CA ALA A 45 5.09 -6.37 -2.53
C ALA A 45 6.34 -7.12 -2.08
N HIS A 46 6.72 -8.10 -2.88
CA HIS A 46 7.98 -8.79 -2.74
C HIS A 46 9.07 -8.09 -3.57
N ALA A 47 10.33 -8.42 -3.27
CA ALA A 47 11.44 -8.06 -4.14
C ALA A 47 11.20 -8.60 -5.57
N PRO A 48 11.70 -7.92 -6.62
CA PRO A 48 11.48 -8.36 -8.01
C PRO A 48 12.08 -9.74 -8.33
N ASP A 49 12.98 -10.23 -7.49
CA ASP A 49 13.74 -11.48 -7.69
C ASP A 49 13.07 -12.70 -7.03
N THR A 50 11.84 -12.55 -6.54
CA THR A 50 11.01 -13.60 -5.91
C THR A 50 9.66 -13.69 -6.58
#